data_AF-A0A6B9ZPV2-F1
#
_entry.id   AF-A0A6B9ZPV2-F1
#
_cell.length_a   1.000
_cell.length_b   1.000
_cell.length_c   1.000
_cell.angle_alpha   90.00
_cell.angle_beta   90.00
_cell.angle_gamma   90.00
#
_symmetry.space_group_name_H-M   'P 1'
#
loop_
_entity.id
_entity.type
_entity.pdbx_description
1 polymer ?
#
loop_
_entity_poly.entity_id
_entity_poly.type
_entity_poly.pdbx_seq_one_letter_code
_entity_poly.pdbx_strand_id
1 'polypeptide(L)'
;MLDKDKKGSTHRGYYWLYQDNINKLLVFDYQPGRGREGPAEMLKDFYGTLQTDAYSAYNSIVDTNNITLIHCLAHARRYFSDAIYSDRERAEYVLEQLQLVYQIERDSRALNHDNEKRAASRQKHSLPILKKLGSWMEDQYKQVLPQSPIGKALAYSIKRWDKLCAFVYDGKLHPDNNAAERSIRATVIGRKNYLFAGSHESAKRIAMLYSLIGTCKLHNINPSLWLKDVLTVINDHPINRIKELLPHIWITKQK
;
A
#
# COMPACT_ATOMS: atom_id res chain seq x y z
N MET A 1 7.56 -22.76 -3.56
CA MET A 1 8.76 -23.08 -4.39
C MET A 1 9.23 -24.45 -3.99
N LEU A 2 9.95 -25.18 -4.84
CA LEU A 2 10.40 -26.53 -4.49
C LEU A 2 11.43 -26.44 -3.35
N ASP A 3 11.29 -27.35 -2.39
CA ASP A 3 12.28 -27.53 -1.35
C ASP A 3 13.46 -28.32 -1.90
N LYS A 4 14.67 -27.77 -1.79
CA LYS A 4 15.90 -28.45 -2.21
C LYS A 4 16.33 -29.51 -1.20
N ASP A 5 15.99 -29.33 0.07
CA ASP A 5 16.46 -30.16 1.18
C ASP A 5 15.50 -31.32 1.46
N LYS A 6 14.25 -31.22 0.98
CA LYS A 6 13.23 -32.27 1.14
C LYS A 6 12.45 -32.53 -0.14
N LYS A 7 12.78 -33.64 -0.80
CA LYS A 7 12.12 -34.11 -2.03
C LYS A 7 10.61 -34.21 -1.86
N GLY A 8 9.87 -33.68 -2.84
CA GLY A 8 8.39 -33.70 -2.84
C GLY A 8 7.75 -32.66 -1.93
N SER A 9 8.52 -31.77 -1.29
CA SER A 9 7.98 -30.69 -0.46
C SER A 9 8.21 -29.31 -1.06
N THR A 10 7.53 -28.31 -0.49
CA THR A 10 7.59 -26.94 -0.98
C THR A 10 7.76 -25.94 0.16
N HIS A 11 8.53 -24.88 -0.11
CA HIS A 11 8.66 -23.73 0.76
C HIS A 11 7.68 -22.63 0.39
N ARG A 12 7.11 -22.00 1.41
CA ARG A 12 6.32 -20.77 1.26
C ARG A 12 7.25 -19.58 1.25
N GLY A 13 7.11 -18.72 0.26
CA GLY A 13 7.80 -17.43 0.21
C GLY A 13 6.80 -16.31 -0.01
N TYR A 14 7.24 -15.08 0.24
CA TYR A 14 6.40 -13.90 0.27
C TYR A 14 6.95 -12.83 -0.67
N TYR A 15 6.07 -12.18 -1.42
CA TYR A 15 6.40 -10.94 -2.10
C TYR A 15 5.87 -9.79 -1.26
N TRP A 16 6.79 -8.96 -0.76
CA TRP A 16 6.50 -7.68 -0.17
C TRP A 16 6.38 -6.65 -1.29
N LEU A 17 5.39 -5.77 -1.18
CA LEU A 17 5.12 -4.77 -2.21
C LEU A 17 5.36 -3.38 -1.65
N TYR A 18 6.23 -2.64 -2.31
CA TYR A 18 6.50 -1.23 -2.05
C TYR A 18 6.13 -0.45 -3.30
N GLN A 19 5.36 0.61 -3.13
CA GLN A 19 4.95 1.48 -4.22
C GLN A 19 5.22 2.93 -3.85
N ASP A 20 6.05 3.58 -4.65
CA ASP A 20 6.23 5.02 -4.62
C ASP A 20 5.20 5.65 -5.57
N ASN A 21 4.19 6.30 -5.00
CA ASN A 21 3.14 6.95 -5.78
C ASN A 21 3.60 8.28 -6.41
N ILE A 22 4.67 8.89 -5.90
CA ILE A 22 5.20 10.16 -6.41
C ILE A 22 5.99 9.88 -7.68
N ASN A 23 7.00 9.01 -7.60
CA ASN A 23 7.83 8.64 -8.76
C ASN A 23 7.21 7.52 -9.62
N LYS A 24 6.05 7.00 -9.19
CA LYS A 24 5.32 5.90 -9.85
C LYS A 24 6.20 4.67 -10.03
N LEU A 25 6.93 4.31 -8.98
CA LEU A 25 7.81 3.13 -8.94
C LEU A 25 7.13 2.00 -8.19
N LEU A 26 7.37 0.78 -8.66
CA LEU A 26 6.87 -0.43 -8.02
C LEU A 26 8.00 -1.41 -7.76
N VAL A 27 8.08 -1.91 -6.53
CA VAL A 27 9.06 -2.90 -6.11
C VAL A 27 8.34 -4.07 -5.45
N PHE A 28 8.50 -5.24 -6.05
CA PHE A 28 8.24 -6.52 -5.40
C PHE A 28 9.55 -7.05 -4.85
N ASP A 29 9.59 -7.21 -3.54
CA ASP A 29 10.72 -7.79 -2.83
C ASP A 29 10.38 -9.21 -2.39
N TYR A 30 11.21 -10.16 -2.80
CA TYR A 30 11.02 -11.55 -2.41
C TYR A 30 11.72 -11.85 -1.09
N GLN A 31 10.95 -12.39 -0.15
CA GLN A 31 11.44 -12.83 1.15
C GLN A 31 11.06 -14.29 1.41
N PRO A 32 11.96 -15.10 1.99
CA PRO A 32 11.64 -16.46 2.41
C PRO A 32 10.62 -16.47 3.56
N GLY A 33 10.58 -15.41 4.37
CA GLY A 33 9.63 -15.24 5.47
C GLY A 33 8.70 -14.04 5.30
N ARG A 34 7.68 -13.98 6.15
CA ARG A 34 6.78 -12.82 6.31
C ARG A 34 7.10 -12.00 7.57
N GLY A 35 8.30 -12.19 8.11
CA GLY A 35 8.76 -11.47 9.29
C GLY A 35 9.13 -10.02 8.98
N ARG A 36 9.49 -9.28 10.03
CA ARG A 36 9.85 -7.86 9.98
C ARG A 36 11.19 -7.60 9.27
N GLU A 37 11.99 -8.63 9.07
CA GLU A 37 13.36 -8.54 8.54
C GLU A 37 13.37 -8.00 7.10
N GLY A 38 12.41 -8.44 6.28
CA GLY A 38 12.27 -7.98 4.89
C GLY A 38 12.06 -6.47 4.78
N PRO A 39 10.95 -5.92 5.33
CA PRO A 39 10.73 -4.49 5.30
C PRO A 39 11.78 -3.69 6.08
N ALA A 40 12.39 -4.24 7.14
CA ALA A 40 13.45 -3.56 7.87
C ALA A 40 14.68 -3.31 6.98
N GLU A 41 15.11 -4.32 6.21
CA GLU A 41 16.23 -4.17 5.28
C GLU A 41 15.87 -3.23 4.10
N MET A 42 14.69 -3.40 3.49
CA MET A 42 14.27 -2.58 2.36
C MET A 42 14.13 -1.09 2.72
N LEU A 43 13.66 -0.78 3.93
CA LEU A 43 13.35 0.58 4.35
C LEU A 43 14.43 1.20 5.26
N LYS A 44 15.58 0.54 5.43
CA LYS A 44 16.63 0.95 6.38
C LYS A 44 17.13 2.38 6.19
N ASP A 45 17.19 2.86 4.96
CA ASP A 45 17.64 4.21 4.61
C ASP A 45 16.47 5.13 4.19
N PHE A 46 15.22 4.65 4.32
CA PHE A 46 14.04 5.40 3.93
C PHE A 46 13.63 6.39 5.03
N TYR A 47 13.33 7.62 4.60
CA TYR A 47 12.75 8.67 5.42
C TYR A 47 11.53 9.27 4.71
N GLY A 48 10.59 9.81 5.49
CA GLY A 48 9.35 10.38 4.98
C GLY A 48 8.11 9.59 5.37
N THR A 49 7.09 9.58 4.53
CA THR A 49 5.77 9.02 4.90
C THR A 49 5.60 7.60 4.35
N LEU A 50 5.26 6.65 5.24
CA LEU A 50 4.94 5.27 4.87
C LEU A 50 3.45 5.00 5.12
N GLN A 51 2.73 4.62 4.06
CA GLN A 51 1.33 4.21 4.17
C GLN A 51 1.20 2.68 4.18
N THR A 52 0.53 2.12 5.18
CA THR A 52 0.38 0.66 5.35
C THR A 52 -1.06 0.25 5.67
N ASP A 53 -1.33 -1.05 5.63
CA ASP A 53 -2.55 -1.69 6.16
C ASP A 53 -2.53 -1.86 7.70
N ALA A 54 -1.58 -1.20 8.38
CA ALA A 54 -1.30 -1.33 9.80
C ALA A 54 -0.79 -2.72 10.22
N TYR A 55 -0.15 -3.46 9.32
CA TYR A 55 0.54 -4.71 9.68
C TYR A 55 1.67 -4.44 10.67
N SER A 56 1.70 -5.21 11.76
CA SER A 56 2.60 -4.97 12.90
C SER A 56 4.09 -5.08 12.57
N ALA A 57 4.45 -5.77 11.48
CA ALA A 57 5.83 -5.90 11.03
C ALA A 57 6.49 -4.55 10.71
N TYR A 58 5.71 -3.51 10.43
CA TYR A 58 6.24 -2.17 10.14
C TYR A 58 6.52 -1.34 11.40
N ASN A 59 5.95 -1.70 12.57
CA ASN A 59 6.03 -0.86 13.77
C ASN A 59 7.48 -0.59 14.19
N SER A 60 8.31 -1.63 14.26
CA SER A 60 9.70 -1.50 14.71
C SER A 60 10.60 -0.72 13.75
N ILE A 61 10.19 -0.55 12.49
CA ILE A 61 10.96 0.16 11.45
C ILE A 61 10.69 1.67 11.53
N VAL A 62 9.49 2.04 11.97
CA VAL A 62 9.08 3.43 12.16
C VAL A 62 9.78 4.06 13.36
N ASP A 63 10.11 3.26 14.38
CA ASP A 63 10.77 3.76 15.59
C ASP A 63 12.26 4.07 15.34
N THR A 64 12.89 3.43 14.35
CA THR A 64 14.33 3.59 14.07
C THR A 64 14.62 4.67 13.03
N ASN A 65 13.71 4.88 12.10
CA ASN A 65 13.87 5.82 10.99
C ASN A 65 12.82 6.91 11.14
N ASN A 66 13.15 8.18 10.86
CA ASN A 66 12.22 9.31 10.96
C ASN A 66 11.07 9.20 9.92
N ILE A 67 10.19 8.23 10.11
CA ILE A 67 9.13 7.80 9.22
C ILE A 67 7.80 8.22 9.84
N THR A 68 6.99 8.93 9.08
CA THR A 68 5.60 9.19 9.44
C THR A 68 4.73 8.03 8.97
N LEU A 69 4.24 7.20 9.90
CA LEU A 69 3.37 6.07 9.56
C LEU A 69 1.91 6.50 9.43
N ILE A 70 1.29 6.12 8.31
CA ILE A 70 -0.13 6.37 8.00
C ILE A 70 -0.82 5.05 7.71
N HIS A 71 -2.07 4.92 8.11
CA HIS A 71 -2.85 3.70 7.97
C HIS A 71 -3.96 3.84 6.92
N CYS A 72 -4.31 2.72 6.29
CA CYS A 72 -5.36 2.66 5.28
C CYS A 72 -6.76 2.69 5.92
N LEU A 73 -7.56 3.70 5.56
CA LEU A 73 -8.93 3.88 6.04
C LEU A 73 -9.87 2.77 5.55
N ALA A 74 -9.68 2.25 4.34
CA ALA A 74 -10.45 1.12 3.83
C ALA A 74 -10.31 -0.16 4.69
N HIS A 75 -9.16 -0.38 5.33
CA HIS A 75 -8.99 -1.50 6.25
C HIS A 75 -9.84 -1.32 7.52
N ALA A 76 -9.82 -0.14 8.13
CA ALA A 76 -10.70 0.18 9.26
C ALA A 76 -12.18 0.05 8.87
N ARG A 77 -12.57 0.61 7.72
CA ARG A 77 -13.93 0.56 7.17
C ARG A 77 -14.44 -0.88 7.04
N ARG A 78 -13.59 -1.83 6.63
CA ARG A 78 -13.98 -3.24 6.46
C ARG A 78 -14.47 -3.87 7.76
N TYR A 79 -13.83 -3.58 8.89
CA TYR A 79 -14.28 -4.09 10.19
C TYR A 79 -15.72 -3.64 10.52
N PHE A 80 -16.08 -2.39 10.17
CA PHE A 80 -17.45 -1.90 10.34
C PHE A 80 -18.42 -2.54 9.34
N SER A 81 -18.01 -2.75 8.09
CA SER A 81 -18.83 -3.48 7.11
C SER A 81 -19.15 -4.90 7.58
N ASP A 82 -18.17 -5.60 8.15
CA ASP A 82 -18.36 -6.95 8.71
C ASP A 82 -19.23 -6.92 9.99
N ALA A 83 -19.16 -5.83 10.78
CA ALA A 83 -19.93 -5.67 12.01
C ALA A 83 -21.42 -5.34 11.80
N ILE A 84 -21.84 -4.92 10.58
CA ILE A 84 -23.25 -4.62 10.25
C ILE A 84 -24.19 -5.76 10.68
N TYR A 85 -23.77 -7.00 10.50
CA TYR A 85 -24.59 -8.17 10.79
C TYR A 85 -24.80 -8.44 12.29
N SER A 86 -24.05 -7.74 13.16
CA SER A 86 -24.10 -7.90 14.61
C SER A 86 -24.55 -6.65 15.37
N ASP A 87 -24.23 -5.46 14.86
CA ASP A 87 -24.60 -4.17 15.43
C ASP A 87 -24.76 -3.16 14.30
N ARG A 88 -25.93 -3.22 13.67
CA ARG A 88 -26.22 -2.48 12.44
C ARG A 88 -26.17 -0.98 12.66
N GLU A 89 -26.79 -0.47 13.72
CA GLU A 89 -26.92 0.96 13.98
C GLU A 89 -25.55 1.64 14.11
N ARG A 90 -24.65 1.09 14.94
CA ARG A 90 -23.30 1.68 15.11
C ARG A 90 -22.45 1.51 13.86
N ALA A 91 -22.54 0.35 13.20
CA ALA A 91 -21.77 0.09 11.99
C ALA A 91 -22.19 1.02 10.85
N GLU A 92 -23.49 1.17 10.59
CA GLU A 92 -24.02 2.06 9.56
C GLU A 92 -23.62 3.52 9.81
N TYR A 93 -23.76 4.01 11.04
CA TYR A 93 -23.35 5.37 11.38
C TYR A 93 -21.89 5.65 10.98
N VAL A 94 -20.96 4.76 11.35
CA VAL A 94 -19.54 4.93 10.99
C VAL A 94 -19.35 4.92 9.47
N LEU A 95 -20.00 3.98 8.79
CA LEU A 95 -19.88 3.84 7.33
C LEU A 95 -20.43 5.07 6.59
N GLU A 96 -21.53 5.65 7.06
CA GLU A 96 -22.10 6.88 6.54
C GLU A 96 -21.16 8.07 6.75
N GLN A 97 -20.58 8.23 7.95
CA GLN A 97 -19.61 9.29 8.20
C GLN A 97 -18.36 9.16 7.31
N LEU A 98 -17.84 7.94 7.14
CA LEU A 98 -16.73 7.68 6.21
C LEU A 98 -17.14 7.94 4.75
N GLN A 99 -18.38 7.67 4.37
CA GLN A 99 -18.89 7.95 3.02
C GLN A 99 -18.86 9.44 2.70
N LEU A 100 -19.14 10.32 3.67
CA LEU A 100 -19.00 11.77 3.52
C LEU A 100 -17.54 12.17 3.24
N VAL A 101 -16.59 11.59 3.98
CA VAL A 101 -15.15 11.79 3.76
C VAL A 101 -14.76 11.37 2.34
N TYR A 102 -15.23 10.21 1.88
CA TYR A 102 -14.97 9.75 0.51
C TYR A 102 -15.67 10.61 -0.55
N GLN A 103 -16.81 11.23 -0.24
CA GLN A 103 -17.45 12.19 -1.15
C GLN A 103 -16.57 13.42 -1.34
N ILE A 104 -16.03 13.99 -0.27
CA ILE A 104 -15.09 15.13 -0.34
C ILE A 104 -13.86 14.78 -1.19
N GLU A 105 -13.35 13.55 -1.06
CA GLU A 105 -12.25 13.06 -1.91
C GLU A 105 -12.63 12.93 -3.39
N ARG A 106 -13.88 12.56 -3.69
CA ARG A 106 -14.40 12.51 -5.07
C ARG A 106 -14.55 13.92 -5.63
N ASP A 107 -15.12 14.83 -4.86
CA ASP A 107 -15.34 16.22 -5.27
C ASP A 107 -14.01 16.92 -5.55
N SER A 108 -13.02 16.73 -4.67
CA SER A 108 -11.67 17.26 -4.87
C SER A 108 -11.00 16.74 -6.15
N ARG A 109 -11.28 15.50 -6.57
CA ARG A 109 -10.78 14.94 -7.85
C ARG A 109 -11.55 15.51 -9.04
N ALA A 110 -12.87 15.60 -8.94
CA ALA A 110 -13.72 16.16 -10.00
C ALA A 110 -13.36 17.63 -10.30
N LEU A 111 -12.97 18.39 -9.27
CA LEU A 111 -12.50 19.77 -9.37
C LEU A 111 -11.02 19.90 -9.78
N ASN A 112 -10.32 18.78 -10.01
CA ASN A 112 -8.89 18.76 -10.34
C ASN A 112 -8.03 19.57 -9.35
N HIS A 113 -8.32 19.48 -8.06
CA HIS A 113 -7.50 20.14 -7.05
C HIS A 113 -6.05 19.64 -7.09
N ASP A 114 -5.11 20.59 -7.04
CA ASP A 114 -3.73 20.30 -6.68
C ASP A 114 -3.62 19.84 -5.21
N ASN A 115 -2.41 19.46 -4.79
CA ASN A 115 -2.17 18.94 -3.45
C ASN A 115 -2.54 19.95 -2.35
N GLU A 116 -2.30 21.24 -2.58
CA GLU A 116 -2.57 22.29 -1.58
C GLU A 116 -4.08 22.50 -1.40
N LYS A 117 -4.83 22.66 -2.49
CA LYS A 117 -6.29 22.79 -2.48
C LYS A 117 -6.96 21.54 -1.92
N ARG A 118 -6.40 20.36 -2.21
CA ARG A 118 -6.88 19.09 -1.65
C ARG A 118 -6.69 19.05 -0.14
N ALA A 119 -5.51 19.42 0.37
CA ALA A 119 -5.26 19.49 1.81
C ALA A 119 -6.17 20.54 2.50
N ALA A 120 -6.33 21.72 1.89
CA ALA A 120 -7.21 22.77 2.42
C ALA A 120 -8.68 22.31 2.48
N SER A 121 -9.18 21.65 1.43
CA SER A 121 -10.53 21.09 1.40
C SER A 121 -10.72 20.03 2.49
N ARG A 122 -9.75 19.10 2.65
CA ARG A 122 -9.77 18.09 3.71
C ARG A 122 -9.82 18.69 5.10
N GLN A 123 -8.99 19.70 5.38
CA GLN A 123 -8.97 20.36 6.68
C GLN A 123 -10.27 21.11 6.95
N LYS A 124 -10.88 21.73 5.93
CA LYS A 124 -12.14 22.45 6.06
C LYS A 124 -13.35 21.52 6.24
N HIS A 125 -13.37 20.39 5.53
CA HIS A 125 -14.58 19.56 5.41
C HIS A 125 -14.44 18.16 6.02
N SER A 126 -13.35 17.44 5.77
CA SER A 126 -13.16 16.08 6.28
C SER A 126 -12.74 16.03 7.74
N LEU A 127 -11.87 16.96 8.17
CA LEU A 127 -11.32 16.96 9.53
C LEU A 127 -12.40 17.13 10.62
N PRO A 128 -13.40 18.03 10.50
CA PRO A 128 -14.48 18.12 11.49
C PRO A 128 -15.28 16.81 11.62
N ILE A 129 -15.56 16.14 10.50
CA ILE A 129 -16.28 14.85 10.47
C ILE A 129 -15.45 13.78 11.20
N LEU A 130 -14.17 13.67 10.85
CA LEU A 130 -13.25 12.69 11.44
C LEU A 130 -13.02 12.92 12.94
N LYS A 131 -12.93 14.18 13.38
CA LYS A 131 -12.82 14.51 14.81
C LYS A 131 -14.07 14.07 15.58
N LYS A 132 -15.26 14.45 15.09
CA LYS A 132 -16.53 14.07 15.71
C LYS A 132 -16.70 12.55 15.75
N LEU A 133 -16.37 11.87 14.66
CA LEU A 133 -16.43 10.42 14.56
C LEU A 133 -15.46 9.73 15.53
N GLY A 134 -14.24 10.24 15.67
CA GLY A 134 -13.25 9.74 16.62
C GLY A 134 -13.77 9.76 18.05
N SER A 135 -14.24 10.92 18.53
CA SER A 135 -14.81 11.06 19.86
C SER A 135 -16.06 10.18 20.06
N TRP A 136 -16.93 10.12 19.05
CA TRP A 136 -18.11 9.25 19.11
C TRP A 136 -17.71 7.78 19.28
N MET A 137 -16.69 7.29 18.56
CA MET A 137 -16.24 5.91 18.67
C MET A 137 -15.69 5.58 20.07
N GLU A 138 -14.96 6.50 20.68
CA GLU A 138 -14.46 6.33 22.06
C GLU A 138 -15.60 6.18 23.06
N ASP A 139 -16.68 6.96 22.90
CA ASP A 139 -17.86 6.86 23.76
C ASP A 139 -18.66 5.58 23.52
N GLN A 140 -18.80 5.17 22.25
CA GLN A 140 -19.49 3.91 21.92
C GLN A 140 -18.72 2.68 22.40
N TYR A 141 -17.39 2.73 22.39
CA TYR A 141 -16.57 1.59 22.83
C TYR A 141 -16.84 1.19 24.28
N LYS A 142 -17.19 2.15 25.14
CA LYS A 142 -17.56 1.93 26.55
C LYS A 142 -18.87 1.16 26.71
N GLN A 143 -19.71 1.13 25.68
CA GLN A 143 -21.06 0.56 25.71
C GLN A 143 -21.16 -0.82 25.06
N VAL A 144 -20.06 -1.33 24.50
CA VAL A 144 -20.05 -2.61 23.77
C VAL A 144 -19.07 -3.59 24.38
N LEU A 145 -19.33 -4.88 24.20
CA LEU A 145 -18.39 -5.93 24.61
C LEU A 145 -17.13 -5.86 23.73
N PRO A 146 -15.91 -5.78 24.29
CA PRO A 146 -14.67 -5.64 23.52
C PRO A 146 -14.44 -6.74 22.47
N GLN A 147 -14.97 -7.94 22.70
CA GLN A 147 -14.79 -9.10 21.82
C GLN A 147 -15.87 -9.25 20.73
N SER A 148 -16.94 -8.45 20.79
CA SER A 148 -17.95 -8.43 19.72
C SER A 148 -17.34 -7.90 18.41
N PRO A 149 -17.94 -8.19 17.25
CA PRO A 149 -17.44 -7.67 15.97
C PRO A 149 -17.33 -6.13 15.96
N ILE A 150 -18.34 -5.42 16.48
CA ILE A 150 -18.31 -3.96 16.61
C ILE A 150 -17.26 -3.48 17.63
N GLY A 151 -17.09 -4.19 18.75
CA GLY A 151 -16.06 -3.89 19.74
C GLY A 151 -14.65 -3.99 19.15
N LYS A 152 -14.39 -5.02 18.34
CA LYS A 152 -13.14 -5.17 17.58
C LYS A 152 -12.93 -4.07 16.55
N ALA A 153 -13.99 -3.65 15.85
CA ALA A 153 -13.94 -2.58 14.86
C ALA A 153 -13.58 -1.22 15.49
N LEU A 154 -14.24 -0.87 16.60
CA LEU A 154 -13.97 0.33 17.38
C LEU A 154 -12.56 0.31 17.96
N ALA A 155 -12.18 -0.78 18.64
CA ALA A 155 -10.84 -0.92 19.22
C ALA A 155 -9.72 -0.83 18.17
N TYR A 156 -9.91 -1.42 16.98
CA TYR A 156 -8.96 -1.32 15.88
C TYR A 156 -8.76 0.14 15.45
N SER A 157 -9.87 0.87 15.30
CA SER A 157 -9.91 2.22 14.73
C SER A 157 -9.42 3.28 15.71
N ILE A 158 -9.90 3.26 16.96
CA ILE A 158 -9.52 4.22 18.02
C ILE A 158 -8.01 4.22 18.22
N LYS A 159 -7.41 3.03 18.39
CA LYS A 159 -5.95 2.88 18.58
C LYS A 159 -5.11 3.46 17.43
N ARG A 160 -5.71 3.63 16.24
CA ARG A 160 -5.04 4.02 15.01
C ARG A 160 -5.55 5.35 14.46
N TRP A 161 -6.45 6.04 15.16
CA TRP A 161 -7.28 7.07 14.55
C TRP A 161 -6.46 8.24 14.00
N ASP A 162 -5.44 8.68 14.75
CA ASP A 162 -4.53 9.73 14.29
C ASP A 162 -3.82 9.35 12.98
N LYS A 163 -3.30 8.11 12.91
CA LYS A 163 -2.64 7.57 11.71
C LYS A 163 -3.60 7.31 10.55
N LEU A 164 -4.87 7.00 10.83
CA LEU A 164 -5.94 6.86 9.83
C LEU A 164 -6.37 8.22 9.28
N CYS A 165 -6.31 9.27 10.09
CA CYS A 165 -6.73 10.63 9.72
C CYS A 165 -5.60 11.49 9.16
N ALA A 166 -4.32 11.12 9.34
CA ALA A 166 -3.17 11.93 8.96
C ALA A 166 -3.16 12.41 7.48
N PHE A 167 -3.83 11.69 6.57
CA PHE A 167 -3.96 12.11 5.17
C PHE A 167 -4.62 13.49 4.98
N VAL A 168 -5.39 13.96 5.97
CA VAL A 168 -6.07 15.27 5.89
C VAL A 168 -5.09 16.44 5.78
N TYR A 169 -3.86 16.26 6.27
CA TYR A 169 -2.87 17.34 6.35
C TYR A 169 -1.97 17.46 5.11
N ASP A 170 -1.89 16.42 4.27
CA ASP A 170 -1.06 16.44 3.05
C ASP A 170 -1.84 15.88 1.85
N GLY A 171 -2.04 16.73 0.83
CA GLY A 171 -2.77 16.40 -0.40
C GLY A 171 -2.14 15.29 -1.25
N LYS A 172 -0.84 15.04 -1.07
CA LYS A 172 -0.12 13.93 -1.73
C LYS A 172 -0.57 12.57 -1.21
N LEU A 173 -1.10 12.53 0.01
CA LEU A 173 -1.52 11.30 0.65
C LEU A 173 -2.91 10.86 0.19
N HIS A 174 -3.12 9.56 0.20
CA HIS A 174 -4.40 8.94 -0.08
C HIS A 174 -5.04 8.44 1.22
N PRO A 175 -6.37 8.48 1.36
CA PRO A 175 -7.05 7.84 2.49
C PRO A 175 -6.80 6.32 2.55
N ASP A 176 -6.61 5.70 1.40
CA ASP A 176 -6.45 4.25 1.25
C ASP A 176 -5.17 3.89 0.51
N ASN A 177 -4.61 2.71 0.80
CA ASN A 177 -3.48 2.12 0.07
C ASN A 177 -3.90 1.30 -1.17
N ASN A 178 -5.12 1.52 -1.69
CA ASN A 178 -5.71 0.76 -2.80
C ASN A 178 -4.83 0.72 -4.07
N ALA A 179 -3.95 1.69 -4.26
CA ALA A 179 -3.01 1.69 -5.39
C ALA A 179 -2.04 0.50 -5.31
N ALA A 180 -1.43 0.27 -4.14
CA ALA A 180 -0.57 -0.88 -3.90
C ALA A 180 -1.37 -2.19 -3.99
N GLU A 181 -2.60 -2.24 -3.44
CA GLU A 181 -3.46 -3.43 -3.56
C GLU A 181 -3.80 -3.77 -5.01
N ARG A 182 -4.01 -2.78 -5.88
CA ARG A 182 -4.21 -3.05 -7.31
C ARG A 182 -2.96 -3.63 -7.95
N SER A 183 -1.79 -3.13 -7.58
CA SER A 183 -0.50 -3.60 -8.08
C SER A 183 -0.22 -5.06 -7.69
N ILE A 184 -0.65 -5.50 -6.50
CA ILE A 184 -0.46 -6.90 -6.06
C ILE A 184 -1.18 -7.92 -6.96
N ARG A 185 -2.26 -7.52 -7.65
CA ARG A 185 -3.09 -8.42 -8.48
C ARG A 185 -2.29 -9.14 -9.57
N ALA A 186 -1.24 -8.51 -10.10
CA ALA A 186 -0.35 -9.14 -11.09
C ALA A 186 0.23 -10.45 -10.56
N THR A 187 0.69 -10.46 -9.30
CA THR A 187 1.23 -11.67 -8.67
C THR A 187 0.16 -12.69 -8.31
N VAL A 188 -1.07 -12.25 -8.00
CA VAL A 188 -2.22 -13.14 -7.77
C VAL A 188 -2.57 -13.91 -9.04
N ILE A 189 -2.63 -13.22 -10.19
CA ILE A 189 -2.88 -13.83 -11.49
C ILE A 189 -1.73 -14.75 -11.87
N GLY A 190 -0.47 -14.31 -11.71
CA GLY A 190 0.70 -15.13 -12.00
C GLY A 190 0.70 -16.45 -11.23
N ARG A 191 0.36 -16.44 -9.94
CA ARG A 191 0.25 -17.66 -9.12
C ARG A 191 -0.83 -18.65 -9.60
N LYS A 192 -1.79 -18.21 -10.42
CA LYS A 192 -2.75 -19.10 -11.09
C LYS A 192 -2.21 -19.66 -12.41
N ASN A 193 -1.24 -18.98 -13.02
CA ASN A 193 -0.69 -19.33 -14.33
C ASN A 193 0.59 -20.18 -14.24
N TYR A 194 1.34 -20.11 -13.14
CA TYR A 194 2.51 -20.96 -12.87
C TYR A 194 2.39 -21.64 -11.50
N LEU A 195 2.79 -22.91 -11.42
CA LEU A 195 2.61 -23.76 -10.23
C LEU A 195 3.56 -23.37 -9.08
N PHE A 196 4.81 -23.04 -9.40
CA PHE A 196 5.82 -22.58 -8.44
C PHE A 196 6.96 -21.82 -9.13
N ALA A 197 7.68 -20.98 -8.37
CA ALA A 197 8.86 -20.28 -8.87
C ALA A 197 10.09 -21.19 -9.09
N GLY A 198 10.05 -22.45 -8.68
CA GLY A 198 11.18 -23.39 -8.79
C GLY A 198 12.19 -23.25 -7.64
N SER A 199 12.78 -22.06 -7.45
CA SER A 199 13.78 -21.80 -6.40
C SER A 199 13.63 -20.40 -5.77
N HIS A 200 14.32 -20.13 -4.65
CA HIS A 200 14.41 -18.78 -4.07
C HIS A 200 14.96 -17.76 -5.08
N GLU A 201 16.04 -18.12 -5.80
CA GLU A 201 16.66 -17.23 -6.79
C GLU A 201 15.74 -16.93 -7.98
N SER A 202 15.02 -17.94 -8.45
CA SER A 202 14.00 -17.76 -9.48
C SER A 202 12.85 -16.87 -8.98
N ALA A 203 12.44 -17.00 -7.71
CA ALA A 203 11.41 -16.14 -7.12
C ALA A 203 11.88 -14.67 -7.03
N LYS A 204 13.14 -14.42 -6.66
CA LYS A 204 13.75 -13.08 -6.71
C LYS A 204 13.73 -12.50 -8.13
N ARG A 205 14.11 -13.29 -9.14
CA ARG A 205 14.06 -12.86 -10.56
C ARG A 205 12.65 -12.52 -11.02
N ILE A 206 11.66 -13.32 -10.63
CA ILE A 206 10.25 -13.04 -10.91
C ILE A 206 9.82 -11.72 -10.24
N ALA A 207 10.23 -11.48 -9.00
CA ALA A 207 9.95 -10.23 -8.28
C ALA A 207 10.56 -9.01 -8.98
N MET A 208 11.80 -9.11 -9.45
CA MET A 208 12.45 -8.06 -10.27
C MET A 208 11.66 -7.77 -11.55
N LEU A 209 11.22 -8.80 -12.27
CA LEU A 209 10.41 -8.62 -13.49
C LEU A 209 9.05 -7.96 -13.19
N TYR A 210 8.36 -8.38 -12.14
CA TYR A 210 7.11 -7.73 -11.72
C TYR A 210 7.32 -6.26 -11.36
N SER A 211 8.44 -5.93 -10.74
CA SER A 211 8.80 -4.55 -10.38
C SER A 211 8.97 -3.67 -11.62
N LEU A 212 9.77 -4.13 -12.58
CA LEU A 212 10.07 -3.40 -13.82
C LEU A 212 8.83 -3.25 -14.69
N ILE A 213 8.13 -4.36 -14.98
CA ILE A 213 6.91 -4.35 -15.79
C ILE A 213 5.78 -3.56 -15.11
N GLY A 214 5.65 -3.70 -13.80
CA GLY A 214 4.69 -2.92 -13.02
C GLY A 214 4.98 -1.43 -13.07
N THR A 215 6.25 -1.03 -12.99
CA THR A 215 6.69 0.35 -13.17
C THR A 215 6.39 0.84 -14.59
N CYS A 216 6.66 0.06 -15.64
CA CYS A 216 6.25 0.41 -17.01
C CYS A 216 4.75 0.73 -17.09
N LYS A 217 3.92 -0.11 -16.47
CA LYS A 217 2.46 0.07 -16.46
C LYS A 217 2.03 1.34 -15.74
N LEU A 218 2.63 1.68 -14.60
CA LEU A 218 2.32 2.93 -13.88
C LEU A 218 2.64 4.19 -14.71
N HIS A 219 3.58 4.06 -15.62
CA HIS A 219 4.06 5.09 -16.54
C HIS A 219 3.43 5.02 -17.94
N ASN A 220 2.48 4.10 -18.18
CA ASN A 220 1.86 3.84 -19.49
C ASN A 220 2.86 3.48 -20.61
N ILE A 221 3.97 2.85 -20.25
CA ILE A 221 4.98 2.34 -21.20
C ILE A 221 4.59 0.94 -21.64
N ASN A 222 4.72 0.64 -22.93
CA ASN A 222 4.65 -0.74 -23.43
C ASN A 222 5.86 -1.53 -22.91
N PRO A 223 5.67 -2.53 -22.03
CA PRO A 223 6.80 -3.24 -21.41
C PRO A 223 7.67 -4.01 -22.42
N SER A 224 7.07 -4.47 -23.53
CA SER A 224 7.79 -5.20 -24.59
C SER A 224 8.77 -4.30 -25.34
N LEU A 225 8.36 -3.06 -25.64
CA LEU A 225 9.21 -2.08 -26.32
C LEU A 225 10.38 -1.67 -25.42
N TRP A 226 10.09 -1.35 -24.16
CA TRP A 226 11.13 -1.02 -23.18
C TRP A 226 12.11 -2.19 -22.99
N LEU A 227 11.61 -3.42 -22.84
CA LEU A 227 12.48 -4.58 -22.64
C LEU A 227 13.35 -4.86 -23.88
N LYS A 228 12.79 -4.75 -25.08
CA LYS A 228 13.55 -4.92 -26.33
C LYS A 228 14.69 -3.90 -26.41
N ASP A 229 14.39 -2.63 -26.19
CA ASP A 229 15.38 -1.55 -26.23
C ASP A 229 16.49 -1.76 -25.20
N VAL A 230 16.12 -2.01 -23.94
CA VAL A 230 17.09 -2.28 -22.86
C VAL A 230 17.98 -3.46 -23.20
N LEU A 231 17.42 -4.58 -23.67
CA LEU A 231 18.20 -5.77 -24.02
C LEU A 231 19.16 -5.54 -25.19
N THR A 232 18.85 -4.60 -26.10
CA THR A 232 19.76 -4.27 -27.21
C THR A 232 20.95 -3.42 -26.79
N VAL A 233 20.86 -2.65 -25.70
CA VAL A 233 21.92 -1.72 -25.27
C VAL A 233 22.63 -2.13 -23.98
N ILE A 234 22.05 -3.03 -23.18
CA ILE A 234 22.52 -3.34 -21.82
C ILE A 234 23.96 -3.87 -21.77
N ASN A 235 24.40 -4.60 -22.80
CA ASN A 235 25.76 -5.15 -22.85
C ASN A 235 26.83 -4.07 -23.01
N ASP A 236 26.51 -2.98 -23.72
CA ASP A 236 27.43 -1.87 -24.00
C ASP A 236 27.21 -0.68 -23.05
N HIS A 237 26.14 -0.71 -22.25
CA HIS A 237 25.80 0.40 -21.35
C HIS A 237 26.67 0.39 -20.09
N PRO A 238 27.30 1.52 -19.70
CA PRO A 238 28.14 1.56 -18.52
C PRO A 238 27.40 1.19 -17.23
N ILE A 239 28.00 0.31 -16.43
CA ILE A 239 27.40 -0.22 -15.19
C ILE A 239 27.03 0.89 -14.19
N ASN A 240 27.83 1.96 -14.12
CA ASN A 240 27.57 3.13 -13.26
C ASN A 240 26.39 3.98 -13.73
N ARG A 241 25.90 3.80 -14.96
CA ARG A 241 24.76 4.51 -15.55
C ARG A 241 23.54 3.61 -15.78
N ILE A 242 23.54 2.39 -15.25
CA ILE A 242 22.45 1.40 -15.45
C ILE A 242 21.06 1.94 -15.07
N LYS A 243 20.99 2.88 -14.12
CA LYS A 243 19.74 3.55 -13.69
C LYS A 243 19.04 4.29 -14.82
N GLU A 244 19.78 4.73 -15.85
CA GLU A 244 19.21 5.39 -17.03
C GLU A 244 18.32 4.46 -17.88
N LEU A 245 18.46 3.14 -17.71
CA LEU A 245 17.65 2.14 -18.41
C LEU A 245 16.35 1.82 -17.66
N LEU A 246 16.13 2.40 -16.47
CA LEU A 246 14.90 2.16 -15.71
C LEU A 246 13.69 2.76 -16.41
N PRO A 247 12.50 2.12 -16.32
CA PRO A 247 11.33 2.53 -17.10
C PRO A 247 10.94 4.02 -16.95
N HIS A 248 11.01 4.55 -15.73
CA HIS A 248 10.62 5.94 -15.44
C HIS A 248 11.59 6.98 -16.02
N ILE A 249 12.86 6.64 -16.23
CA ILE A 249 13.85 7.53 -16.88
C ILE A 249 13.79 7.38 -18.40
N TRP A 250 13.50 6.17 -18.88
CA TRP A 250 13.37 5.87 -20.30
C TRP A 250 12.37 6.77 -21.04
N ILE A 251 11.24 7.11 -20.41
CA ILE A 251 10.28 8.09 -20.96
C ILE A 251 10.93 9.45 -21.21
N THR A 252 11.73 9.94 -20.25
CA THR A 252 12.31 11.28 -20.33
C THR A 252 13.24 11.42 -21.53
N LYS A 253 13.80 10.32 -22.05
CA LYS A 253 14.62 10.30 -23.27
C LYS A 253 13.82 10.26 -24.58
N GLN A 254 12.53 9.92 -24.53
CA GLN A 254 11.67 9.82 -25.72
C GLN A 254 10.86 11.09 -26.02
N LYS A 255 10.90 12.07 -25.11
CA LYS A 255 10.31 13.40 -25.29
C LYS A 255 11.37 14.36 -25.82
#